data_AF-A0A554LQ71-F1
#
_entry.id   AF-A0A554LQ71-F1
#
_cell.length_a   1.000
_cell.length_b   1.000
_cell.length_c   1.000
_cell.angle_alpha   90.00
_cell.angle_beta   90.00
_cell.angle_gamma   90.00
#
_symmetry.space_group_name_H-M   'P 1'
#
loop_
_entity.id
_entity.type
_entity.pdbx_description
1 polymer ?
#
loop_
_entity_poly.entity_id
_entity_poly.type
_entity_poly.pdbx_seq_one_letter_code
_entity_poly.pdbx_strand_id
1 'polypeptide(L)' 'MNKFSKNSIVISKDAVRKKGGVVILDLKEYQRLCERIAPNYYLKGKTAGKLDRLVEKGLEEYKKGNCKGIKSLADLD' A
#
# COMPACT_ATOMS: atom_id res chain seq x y z
N MET A 1 43.45 12.10 4.62
CA MET A 1 42.97 10.84 5.23
C MET A 1 41.72 11.16 6.05
N ASN A 2 40.55 10.67 5.62
CA ASN A 2 39.31 10.88 6.37
C ASN A 2 39.23 9.88 7.51
N LYS A 3 39.30 10.38 8.76
CA LYS A 3 39.01 9.59 9.96
C LYS A 3 37.52 9.32 10.01
N PHE A 4 37.11 8.09 9.74
CA PHE A 4 35.72 7.65 9.94
C PHE A 4 35.57 7.11 11.36
N SER A 5 34.63 7.69 12.11
CA SER A 5 34.18 7.22 13.42
C SER A 5 33.40 5.90 13.24
N LYS A 6 33.47 4.99 14.23
CA LYS A 6 32.82 3.66 14.21
C LYS A 6 31.31 3.69 13.89
N ASN A 7 30.64 4.85 14.01
CA ASN A 7 29.21 5.03 13.72
C ASN A 7 28.93 6.02 12.57
N SER A 8 29.83 6.19 11.60
CA SER A 8 29.56 7.07 10.45
C SER A 8 28.95 6.30 9.28
N ILE A 9 27.81 6.81 8.76
CA ILE A 9 27.24 6.37 7.48
C ILE A 9 27.68 7.36 6.40
N VAL A 10 28.37 6.88 5.37
CA VAL A 10 28.86 7.71 4.26
C VAL A 10 27.93 7.54 3.07
N ILE A 11 27.31 8.64 2.64
CA ILE A 11 26.41 8.66 1.47
C ILE A 11 27.05 9.56 0.41
N SER A 12 27.19 9.03 -0.81
CA SER A 12 27.71 9.80 -1.94
C SER A 12 26.74 10.91 -2.35
N LYS A 13 27.24 12.15 -2.44
CA LYS A 13 26.45 13.32 -2.86
C LYS A 13 25.90 13.18 -4.28
N ASP A 14 26.64 12.54 -5.17
CA ASP A 14 26.22 12.31 -6.55
C ASP A 14 25.04 11.34 -6.62
N ALA A 15 25.03 10.33 -5.74
CA ALA A 15 23.92 9.38 -5.65
C ALA A 15 22.64 10.08 -5.16
N VAL A 16 22.75 10.99 -4.20
CA VAL A 16 21.60 11.77 -3.69
C VAL A 16 21.01 12.65 -4.79
N ARG A 17 21.86 13.37 -5.53
CA ARG A 17 21.41 14.30 -6.58
C ARG A 17 20.78 13.58 -7.78
N LYS A 18 21.36 12.46 -8.23
CA LYS A 18 20.85 11.71 -9.39
C LYS A 18 19.57 10.92 -9.13
N LYS A 19 19.31 10.54 -7.87
CA LYS A 19 18.17 9.67 -7.51
C LYS A 19 16.96 10.43 -6.91
N GLY A 20 16.96 11.77 -6.97
CA GLY A 20 15.84 12.57 -6.48
C GLY A 20 15.77 12.73 -4.96
N GLY A 21 16.89 12.56 -4.25
CA GLY A 21 16.97 12.63 -2.79
C GLY A 21 17.14 11.26 -2.12
N VAL A 22 17.54 11.26 -0.85
CA VAL A 22 17.68 10.05 -0.02
C VAL A 22 17.14 10.35 1.38
N VAL A 23 16.43 9.40 1.98
CA VAL A 23 15.93 9.46 3.35
C VAL A 23 16.65 8.39 4.18
N ILE A 24 17.08 8.76 5.38
CA ILE A 24 17.67 7.83 6.36
C ILE A 24 16.63 7.62 7.45
N LEU A 25 16.28 6.36 7.70
CA LEU A 25 15.30 5.95 8.71
C LEU A 25 15.83 4.72 9.43
N ASP A 26 15.43 4.56 10.69
CA ASP A 26 15.62 3.30 11.39
C ASP A 26 14.81 2.19 10.71
N LEU A 27 15.39 1.00 10.62
CA LEU A 27 14.77 -0.14 9.92
C LEU A 27 13.36 -0.44 10.44
N LYS A 28 13.16 -0.31 11.76
CA LYS A 28 11.87 -0.53 12.42
C LYS A 28 10.82 0.51 12.00
N GLU A 29 11.22 1.76 11.79
CA GLU A 29 10.32 2.82 11.33
C GLU A 29 9.99 2.66 9.85
N TYR A 30 10.97 2.28 9.04
CA TYR A 30 10.76 1.95 7.64
C TYR A 30 9.74 0.81 7.47
N GLN A 31 9.87 -0.28 8.25
CA GLN A 31 8.93 -1.40 8.23
C GLN A 31 7.50 -0.97 8.58
N ARG A 32 7.33 -0.16 9.64
CA ARG A 32 6.02 0.41 10.01
C ARG A 32 5.43 1.28 8.91
N LEU A 33 6.26 2.03 8.18
CA LEU A 33 5.81 2.84 7.06
C LEU A 33 5.29 1.95 5.93
N CYS A 34 6.02 0.88 5.59
CA CYS A 34 5.59 -0.11 4.61
C CYS A 34 4.28 -0.81 5.00
N GLU A 35 4.09 -1.13 6.28
CA GLU A 35 2.85 -1.76 6.79
C GLU A 35 1.64 -0.82 6.76
N ARG A 36 1.85 0.49 6.97
CA ARG A 36 0.79 1.51 6.94
C ARG A 36 0.37 1.91 5.54
N ILE A 37 1.23 1.74 4.54
CA ILE A 37 0.86 1.91 3.14
C ILE A 37 -0.09 0.76 2.82
N ALA A 38 -1.37 1.07 2.61
CA ALA A 38 -2.41 0.08 2.36
C ALA A 38 -1.89 -1.01 1.41
N PRO A 39 -1.90 -2.30 1.82
CA PRO A 39 -1.38 -3.35 0.97
C PRO A 39 -2.17 -3.38 -0.33
N ASN A 40 -1.50 -3.05 -1.43
CA ASN A 40 -2.04 -3.25 -2.76
C ASN A 40 -2.12 -4.76 -3.02
N TYR A 41 -3.27 -5.36 -2.71
CA TYR A 41 -3.52 -6.76 -2.98
C TYR A 41 -3.83 -6.96 -4.46
N TYR A 42 -2.83 -7.39 -5.23
CA TYR A 42 -3.02 -7.82 -6.61
C TYR A 42 -3.54 -9.26 -6.62
N LEU A 43 -4.86 -9.41 -6.66
CA LEU A 43 -5.49 -10.71 -6.87
C LEU A 43 -5.17 -11.21 -8.29
N LYS A 44 -4.88 -12.51 -8.42
CA LYS A 44 -4.61 -13.16 -9.70
C LYS A 44 -5.40 -14.45 -9.85
N GLY A 45 -5.61 -14.87 -11.10
CA GLY A 45 -6.25 -16.15 -11.43
C GLY A 45 -7.69 -16.25 -10.91
N LYS A 46 -8.05 -17.41 -10.35
CA LYS A 46 -9.43 -17.70 -9.91
C LYS A 46 -9.95 -16.71 -8.87
N THR A 47 -9.09 -16.16 -8.02
CA THR A 47 -9.49 -15.21 -6.97
C THR A 47 -9.85 -13.85 -7.55
N ALA A 48 -9.10 -13.38 -8.55
CA ALA A 48 -9.44 -12.16 -9.30
C ALA A 48 -10.80 -12.33 -10.00
N GLY A 49 -11.00 -13.43 -10.73
CA GLY A 49 -12.25 -13.67 -11.43
C GLY A 49 -13.48 -13.83 -10.52
N LYS A 50 -13.30 -14.30 -9.27
CA LYS A 50 -14.37 -14.31 -8.26
C LYS A 50 -14.76 -12.90 -7.83
N LEU A 51 -13.77 -12.03 -7.64
CA LEU A 51 -14.00 -10.63 -7.29
C LEU A 51 -14.70 -9.88 -8.44
N ASP A 52 -14.24 -10.08 -9.67
CA ASP A 52 -14.85 -9.44 -10.85
C ASP A 52 -16.34 -9.78 -10.96
N ARG A 53 -16.70 -11.06 -10.78
CA ARG A 53 -18.10 -11.50 -10.78
C ARG A 53 -18.91 -10.93 -9.62
N LEU A 54 -18.32 -10.74 -8.45
CA LEU A 54 -18.99 -10.11 -7.31
C LEU A 54 -19.31 -8.65 -7.62
N VAL A 55 -18.35 -7.92 -8.20
CA VAL A 55 -18.52 -6.52 -8.58
C VAL A 55 -19.57 -6.38 -9.68
N GLU A 56 -19.52 -7.22 -10.71
CA GLU A 56 -20.48 -7.22 -11.81
C GLU A 56 -21.91 -7.40 -11.31
N LYS A 57 -22.15 -8.44 -10.50
CA LYS A 57 -23.48 -8.68 -9.89
C LYS A 57 -23.93 -7.54 -8.99
N GLY A 58 -23.02 -6.99 -8.17
CA GLY A 58 -23.33 -5.85 -7.32
C GLY A 58 -23.79 -4.62 -8.13
N LEU A 59 -23.12 -4.34 -9.25
CA LEU A 59 -23.49 -3.24 -10.14
C LEU A 59 -24.82 -3.48 -10.85
N GLU A 60 -25.13 -4.72 -11.24
CA GLU A 60 -26.44 -5.06 -11.80
C GLU A 60 -27.57 -4.86 -10.80
N GLU A 61 -27.40 -5.35 -9.57
CA GLU A 61 -28.41 -5.20 -8.52
C GLU A 61 -28.59 -3.72 -8.12
N TYR A 62 -27.51 -2.94 -8.11
CA TYR A 62 -27.59 -1.48 -7.93
C TYR A 62 -28.42 -0.80 -9.02
N LYS A 63 -28.20 -1.16 -10.29
CA LYS A 63 -28.98 -0.60 -11.42
C LYS A 63 -30.46 -0.96 -11.33
N LYS A 64 -30.80 -2.12 -10.77
CA LYS A 64 -32.19 -2.56 -10.54
C LYS A 64 -32.82 -1.93 -9.30
N GLY A 65 -32.07 -1.20 -8.48
CA GLY A 65 -32.53 -0.65 -7.21
C GLY A 65 -32.58 -1.66 -6.06
N ASN A 66 -32.02 -2.86 -6.24
CA ASN A 66 -31.98 -3.91 -5.24
C ASN A 66 -30.79 -3.70 -4.28
N CYS A 67 -30.82 -2.59 -3.55
CA CYS A 67 -29.77 -2.22 -2.61
C CYS A 67 -30.35 -1.90 -1.23
N LYS A 68 -29.61 -2.23 -0.17
CA LYS A 68 -29.92 -1.83 1.21
C LYS A 68 -29.02 -0.65 1.58
N GLY A 69 -29.62 0.42 2.08
CA GLY A 69 -28.87 1.50 2.72
C GLY A 69 -28.33 1.04 4.07
N ILE A 70 -27.03 1.13 4.27
CA ILE A 70 -26.36 0.87 5.55
C ILE A 70 -25.77 2.17 6.08
N LYS A 71 -25.81 2.37 7.40
CA LYS A 71 -25.20 3.55 8.06
C LYS A 71 -23.75 3.27 8.46
N SER A 72 -23.42 2.00 8.69
CA SER A 72 -22.08 1.53 9.00
C SER A 72 -21.84 0.11 8.48
N LEU A 73 -20.58 -0.32 8.47
CA LEU A 73 -20.22 -1.69 8.14
C LEU A 73 -20.79 -2.71 9.15
N ALA A 74 -21.17 -2.29 10.36
CA ALA A 74 -21.80 -3.16 11.34
C ALA A 74 -23.25 -3.52 10.98
N ASP A 75 -23.86 -2.81 10.02
CA ASP A 75 -25.22 -3.11 9.53
C ASP A 75 -25.24 -4.16 8.40
N LEU A 76 -24.06 -4.66 8.05
CA LEU A 76 -23.82 -5.74 7.09
C LEU A 76 -23.74 -7.06 7.88
N ASP A 77 -24.87 -7.78 7.95
CA ASP A 77 -24.94 -9.12 8.54
C ASP A 77 -24.12 -10.15 7.74
#